data_AF-A0A6V7JW36-F1
#
_entry.id   AF-A0A6V7JW36-F1
#
_cell.length_a   1.000
_cell.length_b   1.000
_cell.length_c   1.000
_cell.angle_alpha   90.00
_cell.angle_beta   90.00
_cell.angle_gamma   90.00
#
_symmetry.space_group_name_H-M   'P 1'
#
loop_
_entity.id
_entity.type
_entity.pdbx_description
1 polymer ?
#
loop_
_entity_poly.entity_id
_entity_poly.type
_entity_poly.pdbx_seq_one_letter_code
_entity_poly.pdbx_strand_id
1 'polypeptide(L)' 'KWMTKNRNIHHRGNEIVPCCSPTQLAPIQLLYVDSNNTITQKTLPNMVVEACGCM' A
#
# COMPACT_ATOMS: atom_id res chain seq x y z
N LYS A 1 6.43 0.62 14.98
CA LYS A 1 6.87 2.04 15.04
C LYS A 1 5.91 2.86 14.18
N TRP A 2 4.80 3.32 14.76
CA TRP A 2 3.83 4.16 14.05
C TRP A 2 4.37 5.59 13.97
N MET A 3 4.32 6.19 12.78
CA MET A 3 4.85 7.53 12.53
C MET A 3 3.99 8.58 13.26
N THR A 4 4.59 9.26 14.24
CA THR A 4 4.02 10.43 14.92
C THR A 4 3.94 11.59 13.92
N LYS A 5 2.72 12.08 13.64
CA LYS A 5 2.47 13.15 12.67
C LYS A 5 2.79 14.52 13.28
N ASN A 6 3.98 15.06 13.04
CA ASN A 6 4.32 16.45 13.40
C ASN A 6 3.80 17.40 12.30
N ARG A 7 2.57 17.92 12.46
CA ARG A 7 1.98 18.88 11.49
C ARG A 7 2.48 20.30 11.75
N ASN A 8 3.54 20.70 11.04
CA ASN A 8 3.76 22.11 10.70
C ASN A 8 3.54 22.26 9.20
N ILE A 9 2.29 22.49 8.78
CA ILE A 9 1.99 22.80 7.38
C ILE A 9 1.35 24.19 7.35
N HIS A 10 2.17 25.20 7.03
CA HIS A 10 1.69 26.50 6.57
C HIS A 10 1.10 26.29 5.17
N HIS A 11 -0.20 25.98 5.09
CA HIS A 11 -0.90 25.81 3.82
C HIS A 11 -1.07 27.18 3.14
N ARG A 12 -0.17 27.50 2.21
CA ARG A 12 -0.39 28.54 1.20
C ARG A 12 -1.32 27.91 0.16
N GLY A 13 -2.55 28.44 0.03
CA GLY A 13 -3.73 27.79 -0.57
C GLY A 13 -3.68 27.38 -2.06
N ASN A 14 -2.49 27.26 -2.68
CA ASN A 14 -2.32 26.96 -4.10
C ASN A 14 -1.13 26.03 -4.42
N GLU A 15 -0.53 25.35 -3.44
CA GLU A 15 0.63 24.46 -3.64
C GLU A 15 0.22 22.98 -3.65
N ILE A 16 0.62 22.26 -4.70
CA ILE A 16 0.42 20.80 -4.82
C ILE A 16 1.45 20.14 -3.90
N VAL A 17 0.99 19.59 -2.78
CA VAL A 17 1.85 18.86 -1.85
C VAL A 17 1.85 17.37 -2.23
N PRO A 18 3.02 16.76 -2.42
CA PRO A 18 3.09 15.35 -2.79
C PRO A 18 2.64 14.45 -1.63
N CYS A 19 1.96 13.35 -1.97
CA CYS A 19 1.44 12.39 -1.01
C CYS A 19 2.38 11.19 -0.87
N CYS A 20 2.48 10.65 0.36
CA CYS A 20 3.20 9.40 0.59
C CYS A 20 2.37 8.23 0.01
N SER A 21 2.91 7.56 -1.01
CA SER A 21 2.28 6.44 -1.72
C SER A 21 3.27 5.28 -1.88
N PRO A 22 2.82 4.01 -1.95
CA PRO A 22 3.70 2.87 -2.20
C PRO A 22 4.45 3.01 -3.52
N THR A 23 5.76 2.74 -3.49
CA THR A 23 6.64 2.75 -4.67
C THR A 23 7.14 1.36 -5.04
N GLN A 24 7.15 0.43 -4.09
CA GLN A 24 7.54 -0.96 -4.31
C GLN A 24 6.56 -1.90 -3.60
N LEU A 25 6.06 -2.89 -4.33
CA LEU A 25 5.08 -3.85 -3.83
C LEU A 25 5.51 -5.29 -4.16
N ALA A 26 5.29 -6.19 -3.20
CA ALA A 26 5.54 -7.62 -3.34
C ALA A 26 4.24 -8.44 -3.39
N PRO A 27 4.28 -9.62 -4.03
CA PRO A 27 3.14 -10.54 -4.09
C PRO A 27 2.97 -11.35 -2.80
N ILE A 28 1.76 -11.89 -2.58
CA ILE A 28 1.47 -12.90 -1.54
C ILE A 28 0.92 -14.16 -2.21
N GLN A 29 1.26 -15.32 -1.66
CA GLN A 29 0.68 -16.59 -2.05
C GLN A 29 -0.46 -16.97 -1.09
N LEU A 30 -1.66 -17.13 -1.66
CA LEU A 30 -2.89 -17.43 -0.94
C LEU A 30 -3.39 -18.83 -1.31
N LEU A 31 -3.59 -19.66 -0.30
CA LEU A 31 -4.35 -20.90 -0.41
C LEU A 31 -5.77 -20.64 0.11
N TYR A 32 -6.79 -20.83 -0.72
CA TYR A 32 -8.18 -20.59 -0.34
C TYR A 32 -9.14 -21.57 -1.02
N VAL A 33 -10.34 -21.68 -0.47
CA VAL A 33 -11.44 -22.46 -1.07
C VAL A 33 -12.23 -21.53 -1.99
N ASP A 34 -12.31 -21.89 -3.27
CA ASP A 34 -13.04 -21.10 -4.26
C ASP A 34 -14.56 -21.33 -4.19
N SER A 35 -15.32 -20.62 -5.02
CA SER A 35 -16.78 -20.77 -5.08
C SER A 35 -17.26 -22.16 -5.54
N ASN A 36 -16.36 -22.96 -6.11
CA ASN A 36 -16.63 -24.34 -6.53
C ASN A 36 -16.25 -25.34 -5.44
N ASN A 37 -15.96 -24.87 -4.21
CA ASN A 37 -15.48 -25.66 -3.08
C ASN A 37 -14.15 -26.39 -3.36
N THR A 38 -13.33 -25.87 -4.27
CA THR A 38 -12.02 -26.44 -4.59
C THR A 38 -10.90 -25.67 -3.89
N ILE A 39 -9.92 -26.39 -3.37
CA ILE A 39 -8.73 -25.79 -2.75
C ILE A 39 -7.84 -25.28 -3.88
N THR A 40 -7.65 -23.96 -3.92
CA THR A 40 -6.89 -23.28 -4.96
C THR A 40 -5.76 -22.45 -4.36
N GLN A 41 -4.60 -22.50 -5.00
CA GLN A 41 -3.46 -21.65 -4.70
C GLN A 41 -3.38 -20.52 -5.74
N LYS A 42 -3.33 -19.27 -5.29
CA LYS A 42 -3.14 -18.09 -6.14
C LYS A 42 -2.05 -17.19 -5.62
N THR A 43 -1.29 -16.59 -6.54
CA THR A 43 -0.34 -15.52 -6.23
C THR A 43 -1.01 -14.19 -6.54
N LEU A 44 -1.24 -13.38 -5.52
CA LEU A 44 -1.84 -12.05 -5.64
C LEU A 44 -0.73 -11.01 -5.71
N PRO A 45 -0.55 -10.29 -6.85
CA PRO A 45 0.46 -9.24 -6.97
C PRO A 45 0.06 -8.01 -6.16
N ASN A 46 1.03 -7.16 -5.84
CA ASN A 46 0.81 -5.84 -5.25
C ASN A 46 0.12 -5.82 -3.87
N MET A 47 0.37 -6.84 -3.04
CA MET A 47 -0.33 -7.01 -1.76
C MET A 47 0.48 -6.57 -0.54
N VAL A 48 1.81 -6.54 -0.63
CA VAL A 48 2.71 -6.09 0.45
C VAL A 48 3.45 -4.84 0.03
N VAL A 49 3.43 -3.79 0.86
CA VAL A 49 4.23 -2.58 0.66
C VAL A 49 5.66 -2.81 1.16
N GLU A 50 6.63 -2.75 0.26
CA GLU A 50 8.06 -2.84 0.60
C GLU A 50 8.69 -1.46 0.78
N ALA A 51 8.22 -0.46 0.02
CA ALA A 51 8.71 0.92 0.12
C ALA A 51 7.60 1.95 -0.21
N CYS A 52 7.73 3.14 0.36
CA CYS A 52 6.89 4.31 0.07
C CYS A 52 7.74 5.50 -0.39
N GLY A 53 7.16 6.39 -1.18
CA GLY A 53 7.76 7.65 -1.62
C GLY A 53 6.72 8.78 -1.71
N CYS A 54 7.19 10.02 -1.80
CA CYS A 54 6.33 11.18 -2.03
C CYS A 54 6.10 11.35 -3.55
N MET A 55 4.84 11.39 -3.98
CA MET A 55 4.42 11.60 -5.38
C MET A 55 3.61 12.87 -5.55
#